data_AF-A0A1Q3JYD0-F1
#
_entry.id   AF-A0A1Q3JYD0-F1
#
_cell.length_a   1.000
_cell.length_b   1.000
_cell.length_c   1.000
_cell.angle_alpha   90.00
_cell.angle_beta   90.00
_cell.angle_gamma   90.00
#
_symmetry.space_group_name_H-M   'P 1'
#
loop_
_entity.id
_entity.type
_entity.pdbx_description
1 polymer ?
#
loop_
_entity_poly.entity_id
_entity_poly.type
_entity_poly.pdbx_seq_one_letter_code
_entity_poly.pdbx_strand_id
1 'polypeptide(L)'
;MLVRSGFAIAILAASFSFADAQTTADPTGIWLTQAGDAKVRVSKCRGGICGVVVWLRSPIDPATGRPVVDDKNRNPSLAKRPMIGLPLFQGMSQSGPNKWSGTIYN
;
A
#
# COMPACT_ATOMS: atom_id res chain seq x y z
N MET A 1 -51.15 -28.38 -52.16
CA MET A 1 -49.71 -28.54 -51.87
C MET A 1 -49.26 -27.30 -51.11
N LEU A 2 -48.85 -27.47 -49.85
CA LEU A 2 -48.73 -26.40 -48.85
C LEU A 2 -47.58 -25.40 -49.13
N VAL A 3 -47.86 -24.10 -48.96
CA VAL A 3 -46.86 -23.04 -48.86
C VAL A 3 -46.22 -23.10 -47.46
N ARG A 4 -44.91 -23.32 -47.39
CA ARG A 4 -44.15 -23.33 -46.14
C ARG A 4 -43.59 -21.92 -45.89
N SER A 5 -44.28 -21.13 -45.07
CA SER A 5 -43.73 -19.88 -44.54
C SER A 5 -42.81 -20.19 -43.37
N GLY A 6 -41.50 -20.07 -43.58
CA GLY A 6 -40.51 -20.20 -42.53
C GLY A 6 -40.44 -18.92 -41.70
N PHE A 7 -40.83 -18.99 -40.43
CA PHE A 7 -40.55 -17.93 -39.45
C PHE A 7 -39.10 -18.09 -38.97
N ALA A 8 -38.22 -17.13 -39.31
CA ALA A 8 -36.89 -17.05 -38.73
C ALA A 8 -36.99 -16.35 -37.37
N ILE A 9 -36.74 -17.09 -36.28
CA ILE A 9 -36.62 -16.53 -34.93
C ILE A 9 -35.19 -16.01 -34.77
N ALA A 10 -35.02 -14.69 -34.78
CA ALA A 10 -33.75 -14.05 -34.46
C ALA A 10 -33.52 -14.10 -32.93
N ILE A 11 -32.57 -14.92 -32.48
CA ILE A 11 -32.16 -14.98 -31.08
C ILE A 11 -31.28 -13.75 -30.82
N LEU A 12 -31.83 -12.77 -30.10
CA LEU A 12 -31.11 -11.60 -29.63
C LEU A 12 -30.21 -12.02 -28.46
N ALA A 13 -28.93 -12.30 -28.74
CA ALA A 13 -27.95 -12.59 -27.71
C ALA A 13 -27.68 -11.31 -26.88
N ALA A 14 -28.24 -11.25 -25.67
CA ALA A 14 -27.95 -10.19 -24.72
C ALA A 14 -26.53 -10.37 -24.18
N SER A 15 -25.60 -9.53 -24.64
CA SER A 15 -24.24 -9.43 -24.10
C SER A 15 -24.31 -8.87 -22.68
N PHE A 16 -24.30 -9.74 -21.67
CA PHE A 16 -24.08 -9.30 -20.28
C PHE A 16 -22.63 -8.86 -20.12
N SER A 17 -22.40 -7.54 -20.13
CA SER A 17 -21.13 -6.98 -19.70
C SER A 17 -21.02 -7.12 -18.19
N PHE A 18 -20.17 -8.03 -17.72
CA PHE A 18 -19.74 -8.06 -16.33
C PHE A 18 -18.90 -6.81 -16.08
N ALA A 19 -19.47 -5.82 -15.40
CA ALA A 19 -18.71 -4.70 -14.88
C ALA A 19 -17.84 -5.23 -13.73
N ASP A 20 -16.55 -5.38 -13.97
CA ASP A 20 -15.58 -5.71 -12.92
C ASP A 20 -15.48 -4.49 -12.00
N ALA A 21 -16.09 -4.59 -10.82
CA ALA A 21 -15.97 -3.59 -9.79
C ALA A 21 -14.52 -3.62 -9.29
N GLN A 22 -13.69 -2.70 -9.79
CA GLN A 22 -12.32 -2.52 -9.32
C GLN A 22 -12.33 -2.27 -7.81
N THR A 23 -12.10 -3.33 -7.04
CA THR A 23 -11.83 -3.23 -5.61
C THR A 23 -10.48 -2.54 -5.49
N THR A 24 -10.48 -1.30 -5.01
CA THR A 24 -9.25 -0.60 -4.63
C THR A 24 -8.55 -1.47 -3.58
N ALA A 25 -7.36 -2.00 -3.91
CA ALA A 25 -6.62 -2.85 -3.01
C ALA A 25 -6.38 -2.11 -1.68
N ASP A 26 -6.79 -2.70 -0.56
CA ASP A 26 -6.52 -2.17 0.78
C ASP A 26 -5.00 -2.29 1.03
N PRO A 27 -4.25 -1.17 1.17
CA PRO A 27 -2.80 -1.22 1.31
C PRO A 27 -2.35 -1.57 2.73
N THR A 28 -3.28 -1.88 3.66
CA THR A 28 -2.90 -2.27 5.01
C THR A 28 -2.19 -3.62 5.06
N GLY A 29 -1.21 -3.75 5.95
CA GLY A 29 -0.39 -4.96 6.04
C GLY A 29 1.05 -4.66 6.45
N ILE A 30 1.90 -5.67 6.38
CA ILE A 30 3.35 -5.54 6.60
C ILE A 30 4.03 -5.64 5.24
N TRP A 31 4.74 -4.58 4.87
CA TRP A 31 5.41 -4.45 3.60
C TRP A 31 6.92 -4.48 3.79
N LEU A 32 7.63 -5.19 2.91
CA LEU A 32 9.08 -5.11 2.83
C LEU A 32 9.46 -3.88 1.99
N THR A 33 10.45 -3.10 2.43
CA THR A 33 11.02 -2.02 1.61
C THR A 33 11.64 -2.59 0.33
N GLN A 34 11.73 -1.78 -0.72
CA GLN A 34 12.34 -2.20 -1.99
C GLN A 34 13.78 -2.71 -1.81
N ALA A 35 14.56 -2.09 -0.91
CA ALA A 35 15.91 -2.53 -0.58
C ALA A 35 15.96 -3.82 0.26
N GLY A 36 14.82 -4.29 0.78
CA GLY A 36 14.72 -5.50 1.59
C GLY A 36 15.33 -5.38 2.98
N ASP A 37 15.54 -4.16 3.46
CA ASP A 37 16.27 -3.84 4.69
C ASP A 37 15.36 -3.44 5.86
N ALA A 38 14.08 -3.16 5.60
CA ALA A 38 13.10 -2.83 6.62
C ALA A 38 11.72 -3.39 6.28
N LYS A 39 10.90 -3.64 7.31
CA LYS A 39 9.47 -3.87 7.14
C LYS A 39 8.67 -2.74 7.76
N VAL A 40 7.64 -2.30 7.04
CA VAL A 40 6.74 -1.22 7.44
C VAL A 40 5.35 -1.78 7.63
N ARG A 41 4.77 -1.60 8.82
CA ARG A 41 3.36 -1.87 9.06
C ARG A 41 2.54 -0.67 8.59
N VAL A 42 1.69 -0.90 7.62
CA VAL A 42 0.71 0.07 7.10
C VAL A 42 -0.63 -0.22 7.75
N SER A 43 -1.24 0.80 8.34
CA SER A 43 -2.54 0.68 9.01
C SER A 43 -3.38 1.94 8.84
N LYS A 44 -4.70 1.81 8.97
CA LYS A 44 -5.62 2.96 9.00
C LYS A 44 -5.31 3.83 10.22
N CYS A 45 -5.33 5.14 10.03
CA CYS A 45 -5.17 6.15 11.07
C CYS A 45 -6.03 7.37 10.75
N ARG A 46 -6.05 8.37 11.64
CA ARG A 46 -6.78 9.62 11.37
C ARG A 46 -6.23 10.27 10.09
N GLY A 47 -7.12 10.52 9.12
CA GLY A 47 -6.75 11.18 7.87
C GLY A 47 -6.17 10.27 6.78
N GLY A 48 -6.25 8.94 6.92
CA GLY A 48 -5.87 8.00 5.85
C GLY A 48 -5.13 6.77 6.37
N ILE A 49 -3.97 6.47 5.79
CA ILE A 49 -3.08 5.41 6.26
C ILE A 49 -1.79 5.98 6.86
N CYS A 50 -1.22 5.21 7.78
CA CYS A 50 0.04 5.50 8.44
C CYS A 50 0.98 4.30 8.32
N GLY A 51 2.27 4.57 8.20
CA GLY A 51 3.34 3.58 8.11
C GLY A 51 4.28 3.69 9.30
N VAL A 52 4.59 2.58 9.95
CA VAL A 52 5.58 2.51 11.03
C VAL A 52 6.58 1.39 10.76
N VAL A 53 7.87 1.65 10.98
CA VAL A 53 8.91 0.62 10.88
C VAL A 53 8.72 -0.40 12.00
N VAL A 54 8.60 -1.68 11.67
CA VAL A 54 8.40 -2.77 12.64
C VAL A 54 9.52 -3.80 12.67
N TRP A 55 10.43 -3.74 11.69
CA TRP A 55 11.58 -4.65 11.62
C TRP A 55 12.67 -4.03 10.74
N LEU A 56 13.92 -4.36 11.07
CA LEU A 56 15.10 -4.05 10.28
C LEU A 56 15.90 -5.32 10.04
N ARG A 57 16.54 -5.42 8.89
CA ARG A 57 17.48 -6.51 8.57
C ARG A 57 18.67 -6.51 9.52
N SER A 58 19.20 -5.34 9.81
CA SER A 58 20.30 -5.11 10.76
C SER A 58 19.79 -4.20 11.87
N PRO A 59 19.13 -4.74 12.91
CA PRO A 59 18.54 -3.92 13.98
C PRO A 59 19.56 -3.41 15.00
N ILE A 60 20.79 -3.92 14.96
CA ILE A 60 21.93 -3.50 15.77
C ILE A 60 22.99 -2.91 14.85
N ASP A 61 23.48 -1.73 15.18
CA ASP A 61 24.61 -1.10 14.50
C ASP A 61 25.92 -1.81 14.91
N PRO A 62 26.67 -2.38 13.95
CA PRO A 62 27.90 -3.11 14.25
C PRO A 62 29.02 -2.23 14.81
N ALA A 63 29.02 -0.91 14.55
CA ALA A 63 30.05 0.00 15.04
C ALA A 63 29.85 0.32 16.54
N THR A 64 28.60 0.39 17.00
CA THR A 64 28.27 0.79 18.37
C THR A 64 27.78 -0.36 19.24
N GLY A 65 27.37 -1.48 18.64
CA GLY A 65 26.74 -2.60 19.35
C GLY A 65 25.36 -2.27 19.90
N ARG A 66 24.73 -1.17 19.45
CA ARG A 66 23.46 -0.66 19.97
C ARG A 66 22.35 -0.73 18.91
N PRO A 67 21.06 -0.68 19.31
CA PRO A 67 19.97 -0.57 18.36
C PRO A 67 20.16 0.60 17.39
N VAL A 68 19.83 0.40 16.11
CA VAL A 68 19.93 1.47 15.11
C VAL A 68 18.97 2.60 15.45
N VAL A 69 19.48 3.83 15.39
CA VAL A 69 18.75 5.07 15.65
C VAL A 69 18.69 5.94 14.40
N ASP A 70 17.95 7.04 14.48
CA ASP A 70 17.76 8.03 13.41
C ASP A 70 18.98 8.94 13.19
N ASP A 71 20.18 8.36 13.17
CA ASP A 71 21.47 9.04 13.21
C ASP A 71 21.68 10.11 12.12
N LYS A 72 20.98 9.98 10.99
CA LYS A 72 20.99 10.92 9.86
C LYS A 72 20.04 12.10 10.00
N ASN A 73 19.22 12.15 11.05
CA ASN A 73 18.30 13.26 11.25
C ASN A 73 19.07 14.56 11.54
N ARG A 74 18.77 15.61 10.77
CA ARG A 74 19.40 16.93 10.94
C ARG A 74 19.09 17.57 12.29
N ASN A 75 17.98 17.20 12.93
CA ASN A 75 17.65 17.65 14.27
C ASN A 75 18.31 16.71 15.31
N PRO A 76 19.28 17.20 16.10
CA PRO A 76 20.00 16.37 17.08
C PRO A 76 19.09 15.76 18.17
N SER A 77 17.95 16.38 18.46
CA SER A 77 17.00 15.84 19.44
C SER A 77 16.24 14.63 18.92
N LEU A 78 16.08 14.51 17.60
CA LEU A 78 15.42 13.39 16.95
C LEU A 78 16.41 12.30 16.54
N ALA A 79 17.68 12.64 16.33
CA ALA A 79 18.69 11.71 15.82
C ALA A 79 19.01 10.50 16.72
N LYS A 80 18.49 10.50 17.96
CA LYS A 80 18.70 9.43 18.95
C LYS A 80 17.50 8.50 19.10
N ARG A 81 16.39 8.76 18.40
CA ARG A 81 15.20 7.91 18.50
C ARG A 81 15.43 6.57 17.79
N PRO A 82 14.84 5.46 18.28
CA PRO A 82 14.96 4.16 17.63
C PRO A 82 14.39 4.17 16.21
N MET A 83 15.02 3.42 15.30
CA MET A 83 14.48 3.19 13.96
C MET A 83 13.25 2.29 13.96
N ILE A 84 13.24 1.23 14.79
CA ILE A 84 12.02 0.43 14.99
C ILE A 84 11.04 1.27 15.81
N GLY A 85 9.81 1.40 15.31
CA GLY A 85 8.78 2.29 15.87
C GLY A 85 8.73 3.67 15.21
N LEU A 86 9.66 3.98 14.29
CA LEU A 86 9.68 5.24 13.58
C LEU A 86 8.44 5.40 12.67
N PRO A 87 7.65 6.47 12.82
CA PRO A 87 6.58 6.80 11.87
C PRO A 87 7.21 7.27 10.55
N LEU A 88 7.04 6.50 9.48
CA LEU A 88 7.56 6.84 8.14
C LEU A 88 6.62 7.76 7.38
N PHE A 89 5.31 7.61 7.53
CA PHE A 89 4.31 8.50 6.95
C PHE A 89 3.03 8.47 7.77
N GLN A 90 2.27 9.56 7.71
CA GLN A 90 1.00 9.73 8.39
C GLN A 90 -0.02 10.40 7.47
N GLY A 91 -1.30 10.02 7.60
CA GLY A 91 -2.39 10.65 6.87
C GLY A 91 -2.27 10.54 5.34
N MET A 92 -1.58 9.52 4.83
CA MET A 92 -1.46 9.33 3.40
C MET A 92 -2.84 8.98 2.84
N SER A 93 -3.26 9.70 1.80
CA SER A 93 -4.62 9.63 1.25
C SER A 93 -4.60 9.05 -0.16
N GLN A 94 -5.66 8.35 -0.53
CA GLN A 94 -5.79 7.81 -1.87
C GLN A 94 -5.98 8.94 -2.88
N SER A 95 -5.16 8.97 -3.93
CA SER A 95 -5.15 9.98 -4.98
C SER A 95 -5.51 9.43 -6.37
N GLY A 96 -5.84 8.14 -6.44
CA GLY A 96 -6.32 7.45 -7.63
C GLY A 96 -6.34 5.93 -7.46
N PRO A 97 -6.69 5.16 -8.50
CA PRO A 97 -6.59 3.70 -8.47
C PRO A 97 -5.14 3.29 -8.18
N ASN A 98 -4.93 2.52 -7.11
CA ASN A 98 -3.62 2.08 -6.63
C ASN A 98 -2.60 3.23 -6.43
N LYS A 99 -3.06 4.45 -6.15
CA LYS A 99 -2.21 5.63 -5.93
C LYS A 99 -2.52 6.29 -4.60
N TRP A 100 -1.47 6.62 -3.88
CA TRP A 100 -1.52 7.25 -2.56
C TRP A 100 -0.57 8.43 -2.53
N SER A 101 -1.01 9.52 -1.92
CA SER A 101 -0.26 10.77 -1.82
C SER A 101 -0.21 11.25 -0.37
N GLY A 102 0.92 11.82 0.02
CA GLY A 102 1.17 12.33 1.36
C GLY A 102 2.65 12.67 1.53
N THR A 103 3.06 12.91 2.77
CA THR A 103 4.45 13.18 3.11
C THR A 103 5.09 11.92 3.70
N ILE A 104 6.30 11.60 3.22
CA ILE A 104 7.13 10.52 3.74
C ILE A 104 8.35 11.15 4.43
N TYR A 105 8.71 10.59 5.58
CA TYR A 105 9.92 10.91 6.33
C TYR A 105 11.17 10.37 5.60
N ASN A 106 12.22 11.20 5.50
CA ASN A 106 13.53 10.88 4.92
C ASN A 106 14.63 11.55 5.73
#